data_AF-A0AAW1B2U2-F1
#
_entry.id   AF-A0AAW1B2U2-F1
#
_cell.length_a   1.000
_cell.length_b   1.000
_cell.length_c   1.000
_cell.angle_alpha   90.00
_cell.angle_beta   90.00
_cell.angle_gamma   90.00
#
_symmetry.space_group_name_H-M   'P 1'
#
loop_
_entity.id
_entity.type
_entity.pdbx_description
1 polymer ?
#
loop_
_entity_poly.entity_id
_entity_poly.type
_entity_poly.pdbx_seq_one_letter_code
_entity_poly.pdbx_strand_id
1 'polypeptide(L)'
;MMHEATGAERERLVSDLMETVPVAEGRFGEWRKRLQALPSNYVVPEVRKCVKFCSPGPHVILHVICIGRFTQEEEQVHQLITEIFGLKAKNYIILLFTHKEYLESESIENFISTQDKKLQQYAAECGNRFLAFNNKAEGAEREAQVAELMTMIDCLVETNRDAPYYTEEMMSFNKRRKF
;
A
#
# COMPACT_ATOMS: atom_id res chain seq x y z
N MET A 1 12.53 -0.08 26.66
CA MET A 1 11.14 0.38 26.74
C MET A 1 10.82 1.07 25.43
N MET A 2 10.06 0.43 24.55
CA MET A 2 9.50 1.13 23.39
C MET A 2 8.25 1.86 23.88
N HIS A 3 8.19 3.17 23.67
CA HIS A 3 6.97 3.95 23.84
C HIS A 3 5.98 3.43 22.80
N GLU A 4 4.86 2.85 23.24
CA GLU A 4 3.71 2.66 22.36
C GLU A 4 3.25 4.04 21.92
N ALA A 5 3.23 4.28 20.61
CA ALA A 5 2.61 5.48 20.06
C ALA A 5 1.16 5.52 20.54
N THR A 6 0.81 6.62 21.21
CA THR A 6 -0.52 6.89 21.74
C THR A 6 -1.55 6.89 20.60
N GLY A 7 -2.83 6.64 20.90
CA GLY A 7 -3.90 6.65 19.89
C GLY A 7 -3.90 7.91 19.03
N ALA A 8 -3.62 9.07 19.64
CA ALA A 8 -3.50 10.35 18.94
C ALA A 8 -2.29 10.45 18.00
N GLU A 9 -1.15 9.83 18.33
CA GLU A 9 0.03 9.78 17.45
C GLU A 9 -0.21 8.85 16.26
N ARG A 10 -0.96 7.76 16.47
CA ARG A 10 -1.39 6.85 15.40
C ARG A 10 -2.40 7.54 14.47
N GLU A 11 -3.39 8.23 15.01
CA GLU A 11 -4.34 9.05 14.24
C GLU A 11 -3.66 10.16 13.46
N ARG A 12 -2.64 10.81 14.05
CA ARG A 12 -1.85 11.82 13.36
C ARG A 12 -1.02 11.23 12.24
N LEU A 13 -0.39 10.07 12.43
CA LEU A 13 0.32 9.37 11.35
C LEU A 13 -0.60 8.93 10.21
N VAL A 14 -1.84 8.53 10.53
CA VAL A 14 -2.85 8.20 9.52
C VAL A 14 -3.36 9.46 8.82
N SER A 15 -3.59 10.57 9.54
CA SER A 15 -3.93 11.88 8.95
C SER A 15 -2.80 12.38 8.05
N ASP A 16 -1.56 12.35 8.54
CA ASP A 16 -0.37 12.73 7.80
C ASP A 16 -0.20 11.81 6.58
N LEU A 17 -0.46 10.51 6.66
CA LEU A 17 -0.43 9.61 5.50
C LEU A 17 -1.51 9.95 4.47
N MET A 18 -2.71 10.35 4.92
CA MET A 18 -3.80 10.79 4.05
C MET A 18 -3.57 12.19 3.47
N GLU A 19 -2.79 13.04 4.14
CA GLU A 19 -2.42 14.40 3.73
C GLU A 19 -1.12 14.47 2.90
N THR A 20 -0.17 13.54 3.10
CA THR A 20 1.14 13.47 2.44
C THR A 20 1.15 12.65 1.15
N VAL A 21 0.13 11.82 0.91
CA VAL A 21 -0.20 11.43 -0.47
C VAL A 21 -0.79 12.69 -1.10
N PRO A 22 -0.12 13.33 -2.08
CA PRO A 22 -0.57 14.61 -2.57
C PRO A 22 -1.96 14.45 -3.20
N VAL A 23 -2.99 14.81 -2.44
CA VAL A 23 -4.22 15.43 -2.94
C VAL A 23 -3.86 16.86 -3.39
N ALA A 24 -2.83 16.97 -4.22
CA ALA A 24 -2.39 18.24 -4.80
C ALA A 24 -2.91 18.28 -6.24
N GLU A 25 -4.07 18.92 -6.38
CA GLU A 25 -4.43 19.74 -7.55
C GLU A 25 -3.93 19.23 -8.90
N GLY A 26 -4.71 18.36 -9.56
CA GLY A 26 -4.63 18.15 -11.01
C GLY A 26 -3.31 17.60 -11.60
N ARG A 27 -2.26 17.38 -10.80
CA ARG A 27 -0.91 17.00 -11.25
C ARG A 27 -0.49 15.58 -10.89
N PHE A 28 -1.36 14.81 -10.23
CA PHE A 28 -1.11 13.40 -9.91
C PHE A 28 -0.82 12.54 -11.16
N GLY A 29 -1.49 12.84 -12.28
CA GLY A 29 -1.22 12.19 -13.56
C GLY A 29 0.15 12.53 -14.15
N GLU A 30 0.66 13.74 -13.91
CA GLU A 30 1.98 14.19 -14.37
C GLU A 30 3.08 13.58 -13.51
N TRP A 31 2.90 13.55 -12.19
CA TRP A 31 3.79 12.86 -11.25
C TRP A 31 3.85 11.35 -11.50
N ARG A 32 2.72 10.69 -11.79
CA ARG A 32 2.68 9.26 -12.18
C ARG A 32 3.47 9.00 -13.45
N LYS A 33 3.27 9.80 -14.51
CA LYS A 33 4.04 9.69 -15.76
C LYS A 33 5.54 9.90 -15.53
N ARG A 34 5.92 10.83 -14.66
CA ARG A 34 7.32 11.07 -14.31
C ARG A 34 7.93 9.91 -13.53
N LEU A 35 7.22 9.32 -12.58
CA LEU A 35 7.69 8.17 -11.83
C LEU A 35 7.91 6.94 -12.75
N GLN A 36 6.99 6.73 -13.70
CA GLN A 36 7.09 5.67 -14.72
C GLN A 36 8.21 5.92 -15.74
N ALA A 37 8.58 7.18 -15.97
CA ALA A 37 9.66 7.57 -16.87
C ALA A 37 11.05 7.58 -16.21
N LEU A 38 11.14 7.46 -14.87
CA LEU A 38 12.42 7.37 -14.18
C LEU A 38 12.99 5.95 -14.36
N PRO A 39 14.24 5.81 -14.84
CA PRO A 39 14.82 4.49 -14.95
C PRO A 39 15.02 3.90 -13.55
N SER A 40 14.87 2.58 -13.44
CA SER A 40 14.83 1.85 -12.16
C SER A 40 16.08 2.05 -11.29
N ASN A 41 17.20 2.45 -11.90
CA ASN A 41 18.44 2.83 -11.22
C ASN A 41 18.32 4.11 -10.35
N TYR A 42 17.32 4.96 -10.55
CA TYR A 42 17.04 6.10 -9.67
C TYR A 42 15.98 5.78 -8.61
N VAL A 43 14.99 4.94 -8.94
CA VAL A 43 13.87 4.62 -8.03
C VAL A 43 14.28 3.61 -6.96
N VAL A 44 15.03 2.56 -7.32
CA VAL A 44 15.45 1.51 -6.39
C VAL A 44 16.30 2.04 -5.23
N PRO A 45 17.30 2.93 -5.43
CA PRO A 45 18.06 3.50 -4.33
C PRO A 45 17.22 4.34 -3.37
N GLU A 46 16.26 5.14 -3.89
CA GLU A 46 15.39 5.95 -3.04
C GLU A 46 14.44 5.08 -2.23
N VAL A 47 13.83 4.06 -2.83
CA VAL A 47 13.00 3.10 -2.10
C VAL A 47 13.81 2.36 -1.04
N ARG A 48 15.04 1.95 -1.37
CA ARG A 48 15.95 1.33 -0.39
C ARG A 48 16.27 2.27 0.77
N LYS A 49 16.45 3.57 0.51
CA LYS A 49 16.60 4.56 1.59
C LYS A 49 15.34 4.62 2.43
N CYS A 50 14.13 4.65 1.83
CA CYS A 50 12.87 4.64 2.57
C CYS A 50 12.76 3.42 3.51
N VAL A 51 13.08 2.22 3.02
CA VAL A 51 13.08 0.99 3.85
C VAL A 51 14.04 1.13 5.04
N LYS A 52 15.22 1.75 4.84
CA LYS A 52 16.19 2.01 5.92
C LYS A 52 15.73 3.09 6.89
N PHE A 53 15.04 4.12 6.41
CA PHE A 53 14.46 5.16 7.25
C PHE A 53 13.38 4.61 8.18
N CYS A 54 12.64 3.59 7.75
CA CYS A 54 11.67 2.87 8.57
C CYS A 54 12.31 1.86 9.55
N SER A 55 13.55 2.06 10.02
CA SER A 55 14.30 1.07 10.81
C SER A 55 13.45 0.45 11.95
N PRO A 56 13.43 -0.91 12.08
CA PRO A 56 14.21 -1.92 11.36
C PRO A 56 13.71 -2.26 9.94
N GLY A 57 12.55 -1.74 9.56
CA GLY A 57 11.87 -1.87 8.27
C GLY A 57 10.39 -1.54 8.44
N PRO A 58 9.61 -1.30 7.36
CA PRO A 58 8.17 -1.09 7.52
C PRO A 58 7.46 -2.38 7.94
N HIS A 59 6.52 -2.27 8.88
CA HIS A 59 5.58 -3.35 9.24
C HIS A 59 4.57 -3.63 8.12
N VAL A 60 4.16 -2.57 7.44
CA VAL A 60 3.09 -2.58 6.42
C VAL A 60 3.54 -1.70 5.27
N ILE A 61 3.21 -2.12 4.05
CA ILE A 61 3.32 -1.35 2.82
C ILE A 61 1.90 -1.13 2.30
N LEU A 62 1.46 0.12 2.21
CA LEU A 62 0.14 0.44 1.65
C LEU A 62 0.27 0.71 0.15
N HIS A 63 -0.41 -0.09 -0.67
CA HIS A 63 -0.54 0.19 -2.09
C HIS A 63 -1.88 0.87 -2.34
N VAL A 64 -1.83 2.17 -2.57
CA VAL A 64 -3.01 3.01 -2.79
C VAL A 64 -3.47 2.93 -4.25
N ILE A 65 -4.71 2.51 -4.46
CA ILE A 65 -5.36 2.32 -5.77
C ILE A 65 -6.62 3.20 -5.83
N CYS A 66 -6.98 3.76 -6.98
CA CYS A 66 -8.20 4.56 -7.10
C CYS A 66 -9.35 3.74 -7.72
N ILE A 67 -10.52 3.75 -7.10
CA ILE A 67 -11.72 3.09 -7.65
C ILE A 67 -12.09 3.73 -9.00
N GLY A 68 -12.48 2.88 -9.95
CA GLY A 68 -12.80 3.28 -11.33
C GLY A 68 -11.58 3.54 -12.23
N ARG A 69 -10.35 3.28 -11.76
CA ARG A 69 -9.11 3.53 -12.52
C ARG A 69 -8.07 2.42 -12.44
N PHE A 70 -8.49 1.14 -12.35
CA PHE A 70 -7.55 0.03 -12.57
C PHE A 70 -7.19 -0.09 -14.05
N THR A 71 -6.22 0.73 -14.47
CA THR A 71 -5.74 0.83 -15.84
C THR A 71 -4.43 0.07 -16.03
N GLN A 72 -3.97 -0.06 -17.28
CA GLN A 72 -2.69 -0.68 -17.62
C GLN A 72 -1.51 -0.01 -16.88
N GLU A 73 -1.64 1.28 -16.54
CA GLU A 73 -0.69 2.02 -15.73
C GLU A 73 -0.57 1.49 -14.29
N GLU A 74 -1.65 1.01 -13.68
CA GLU A 74 -1.63 0.43 -12.33
C GLU A 74 -0.99 -0.97 -12.34
N GLU A 75 -1.14 -1.71 -13.45
CA GLU A 75 -0.37 -2.93 -13.69
C GLU A 75 1.14 -2.65 -13.77
N GLN A 76 1.55 -1.59 -14.47
CA GLN A 76 2.97 -1.21 -14.54
C GLN A 76 3.52 -0.82 -13.17
N VAL A 77 2.74 -0.12 -12.36
CA VAL A 77 3.12 0.23 -10.97
C VAL A 77 3.21 -1.04 -10.12
N HIS A 78 2.29 -2.00 -10.26
CA HIS A 78 2.39 -3.30 -9.59
C HIS A 78 3.67 -4.07 -9.99
N GLN A 79 3.99 -4.12 -11.29
CA GLN A 79 5.21 -4.76 -11.78
C GLN A 79 6.45 -4.06 -11.22
N LEU A 80 6.46 -2.74 -11.20
CA LEU A 80 7.55 -1.95 -10.62
C LEU A 80 7.68 -2.17 -9.11
N ILE A 81 6.59 -2.19 -8.35
CA ILE A 81 6.60 -2.52 -6.91
C ILE A 81 7.15 -3.93 -6.70
N THR A 82 6.74 -4.89 -7.51
CA THR A 82 7.22 -6.28 -7.43
C THR A 82 8.70 -6.38 -7.81
N GLU A 83 9.17 -5.61 -8.78
CA GLU A 83 10.58 -5.56 -9.19
C GLU A 83 11.46 -4.89 -8.13
N ILE A 84 10.98 -3.78 -7.56
CA ILE A 84 11.71 -2.97 -6.59
C ILE A 84 11.73 -3.67 -5.22
N PHE A 85 10.57 -4.06 -4.69
CA PHE A 85 10.44 -4.66 -3.37
C PHE A 85 10.57 -6.20 -3.39
N GLY A 86 10.64 -6.82 -4.56
CA GLY A 86 10.73 -8.27 -4.67
C GLY A 86 9.44 -8.98 -4.25
N LEU A 87 9.44 -10.31 -4.41
CA LEU A 87 8.24 -11.14 -4.22
C LEU A 87 7.76 -11.18 -2.77
N LYS A 88 8.69 -11.06 -1.80
CA LYS A 88 8.36 -11.09 -0.37
C LYS A 88 7.55 -9.88 0.09
N ALA A 89 7.58 -8.77 -0.66
CA ALA A 89 6.84 -7.56 -0.32
C ALA A 89 5.33 -7.81 -0.20
N LYS A 90 4.79 -8.74 -1.00
CA LYS A 90 3.35 -9.07 -1.02
C LYS A 90 2.84 -9.52 0.35
N ASN A 91 3.71 -10.13 1.17
CA ASN A 91 3.39 -10.55 2.54
C ASN A 91 3.23 -9.39 3.52
N TYR A 92 3.63 -8.17 3.14
CA TYR A 92 3.55 -6.96 3.94
C TYR A 92 2.63 -5.91 3.30
N ILE A 93 2.00 -6.22 2.16
CA ILE A 93 1.15 -5.29 1.43
C ILE A 93 -0.32 -5.39 1.87
N ILE A 94 -0.95 -4.23 2.04
CA ILE A 94 -2.40 -4.02 2.07
C ILE A 94 -2.77 -3.15 0.85
N LEU A 95 -3.78 -3.56 0.09
CA LEU A 95 -4.31 -2.77 -1.02
C LEU A 95 -5.36 -1.79 -0.48
N LEU A 96 -5.10 -0.49 -0.61
CA LEU A 96 -5.99 0.56 -0.11
C LEU A 96 -6.69 1.24 -1.29
N PHE A 97 -7.95 0.92 -1.51
CA PHE A 97 -8.78 1.50 -2.56
C PHE A 97 -9.36 2.84 -2.09
N THR A 98 -9.00 3.91 -2.77
CA THR A 98 -9.52 5.26 -2.53
C THR A 98 -10.71 5.56 -3.41
N HIS A 99 -11.47 6.58 -3.01
CA HIS A 99 -12.72 6.97 -3.62
C HIS A 99 -13.85 5.95 -3.40
N LYS A 100 -13.96 5.45 -2.16
CA LYS A 100 -15.02 4.53 -1.75
C LYS A 100 -16.43 5.04 -2.09
N GLU A 101 -16.64 6.35 -2.18
CA GLU A 101 -17.93 6.92 -2.58
C GLU A 101 -18.41 6.45 -3.97
N TYR A 102 -17.51 5.98 -4.84
CA TYR A 102 -17.86 5.42 -6.14
C TYR A 102 -18.27 3.93 -6.12
N LEU A 103 -18.15 3.25 -4.98
CA LEU A 103 -18.72 1.91 -4.80
C LEU A 103 -20.23 1.95 -4.54
N GLU A 104 -20.78 3.12 -4.21
CA GLU A 104 -22.17 3.30 -3.80
C GLU A 104 -22.56 2.34 -2.65
N SER A 105 -23.31 1.29 -2.94
CA SER A 105 -23.74 0.25 -1.99
C SER A 105 -23.04 -1.10 -2.19
N GLU A 106 -22.13 -1.19 -3.17
CA GLU A 106 -21.33 -2.37 -3.43
C GLU A 106 -20.20 -2.50 -2.40
N SER A 107 -19.91 -3.73 -1.97
CA SER A 107 -18.75 -4.00 -1.12
C SER A 107 -17.46 -4.04 -1.94
N ILE A 108 -16.32 -3.78 -1.30
CA ILE A 108 -15.02 -3.82 -2.00
C ILE A 108 -14.69 -5.24 -2.52
N GLU A 109 -15.13 -6.28 -1.82
CA GLU A 109 -14.99 -7.68 -2.23
C GLU A 109 -15.71 -7.94 -3.55
N ASN A 110 -16.97 -7.48 -3.66
CA ASN A 110 -17.77 -7.63 -4.86
C ASN A 110 -17.15 -6.84 -6.01
N PHE A 111 -16.74 -5.59 -5.75
CA PHE A 111 -16.04 -4.78 -6.75
C PHE A 111 -14.82 -5.51 -7.31
N ILE A 112 -13.93 -6.04 -6.45
CA ILE A 112 -12.73 -6.76 -6.90
C ILE A 112 -13.10 -8.00 -7.70
N SER A 113 -14.14 -8.74 -7.30
CA SER A 113 -14.58 -9.95 -7.99
C SER A 113 -15.07 -9.69 -9.43
N THR A 114 -15.53 -8.47 -9.72
CA THR A 114 -15.98 -8.05 -11.05
C THR A 114 -14.87 -7.42 -11.90
N GLN A 115 -13.72 -7.09 -11.32
CA GLN A 115 -12.57 -6.53 -12.05
C GLN A 115 -11.80 -7.58 -12.85
N ASP A 116 -10.82 -7.12 -13.64
CA ASP A 116 -9.91 -7.98 -14.42
C ASP A 116 -9.21 -9.04 -13.53
N LYS A 117 -9.00 -10.24 -14.11
CA LYS A 117 -8.35 -11.38 -13.43
C LYS A 117 -6.99 -11.02 -12.84
N LYS A 118 -6.25 -10.08 -13.43
CA LYS A 118 -4.96 -9.62 -12.91
C LYS A 118 -5.10 -8.94 -11.55
N LEU A 119 -6.11 -8.08 -11.37
CA LEU A 119 -6.35 -7.44 -10.07
C LEU A 119 -6.79 -8.48 -9.03
N GLN A 120 -7.67 -9.41 -9.43
CA GLN A 120 -8.10 -10.51 -8.55
C GLN A 120 -6.90 -11.35 -8.10
N GLN A 121 -6.01 -11.72 -9.03
CA GLN A 121 -4.78 -12.44 -8.71
C GLN A 121 -3.88 -11.61 -7.79
N TYR A 122 -3.73 -10.31 -8.05
CA TYR A 122 -2.89 -9.47 -7.21
C TYR A 122 -3.43 -9.35 -5.78
N ALA A 123 -4.75 -9.20 -5.61
CA ALA A 123 -5.40 -9.22 -4.32
C ALA A 123 -5.16 -10.56 -3.60
N ALA A 124 -5.30 -11.69 -4.31
CA ALA A 124 -5.04 -13.01 -3.77
C ALA A 124 -3.57 -13.21 -3.34
N GLU A 125 -2.61 -12.73 -4.12
CA GLU A 125 -1.19 -12.77 -3.77
C GLU A 125 -0.85 -11.89 -2.57
N CYS A 126 -1.63 -10.82 -2.34
CA CYS A 126 -1.61 -10.02 -1.12
C CYS A 126 -2.51 -10.59 -0.02
N GLY A 127 -2.85 -11.89 -0.08
CA GLY A 127 -3.65 -12.58 0.94
C GLY A 127 -5.04 -12.01 1.15
N ASN A 128 -5.63 -11.41 0.11
CA ASN A 128 -6.92 -10.72 0.14
C ASN A 128 -7.00 -9.60 1.21
N ARG A 129 -5.86 -8.95 1.48
CA ARG A 129 -5.79 -7.77 2.36
C ARG A 129 -6.08 -6.52 1.56
N PHE A 130 -7.35 -6.12 1.52
CA PHE A 130 -7.77 -4.90 0.85
C PHE A 130 -8.85 -4.17 1.65
N LEU A 131 -8.87 -2.84 1.53
CA LEU A 131 -9.84 -1.96 2.18
C LEU A 131 -10.25 -0.84 1.23
N ALA A 132 -11.45 -0.28 1.43
CA ALA A 132 -11.91 0.89 0.71
C ALA A 132 -12.04 2.12 1.64
N PHE A 133 -11.47 3.24 1.21
CA PHE A 133 -11.40 4.51 1.92
C PHE A 133 -12.10 5.63 1.14
N ASN A 134 -12.94 6.37 1.85
CA ASN A 134 -13.44 7.66 1.42
C ASN A 134 -12.57 8.73 2.08
N ASN A 135 -11.64 9.32 1.33
CA ASN A 135 -10.71 10.32 1.88
C ASN A 135 -11.42 11.64 2.28
N LYS A 136 -12.70 11.80 1.95
CA LYS A 136 -13.54 12.94 2.36
C LYS A 136 -14.43 12.61 3.55
N ALA A 137 -14.34 11.41 4.11
CA ALA A 137 -15.12 11.01 5.26
C ALA A 137 -14.76 11.86 6.49
N GLU A 138 -15.78 12.19 7.28
CA GLU A 138 -15.64 12.93 8.53
C GLU A 138 -16.36 12.19 9.67
N GLY A 139 -16.03 12.55 10.91
CA GLY A 139 -16.65 11.98 12.11
C GLY A 139 -16.59 10.44 12.16
N ALA A 140 -17.72 9.83 12.51
CA ALA A 140 -17.83 8.39 12.72
C ALA A 140 -17.44 7.54 11.50
N GLU A 141 -17.66 8.03 10.27
CA GLU A 141 -17.26 7.29 9.06
C GLU A 141 -15.74 7.23 8.95
N ARG A 142 -15.05 8.36 9.18
CA ARG A 142 -13.58 8.43 9.17
C ARG A 142 -13.00 7.52 10.26
N GLU A 143 -13.53 7.64 11.48
CA GLU A 143 -13.09 6.82 12.62
C GLU A 143 -13.24 5.33 12.35
N ALA A 144 -14.37 4.90 11.77
CA ALA A 144 -14.62 3.50 11.42
C ALA A 144 -13.63 2.97 10.37
N GLN A 145 -13.37 3.74 9.30
CA GLN A 145 -12.42 3.33 8.25
C GLN A 145 -10.99 3.22 8.78
N VAL A 146 -10.57 4.16 9.64
CA VAL A 146 -9.27 4.11 10.31
C VAL A 146 -9.17 2.90 11.24
N ALA A 147 -10.20 2.63 12.05
CA ALA A 147 -10.23 1.47 12.94
C ALA A 147 -10.13 0.14 12.17
N GLU A 148 -10.79 0.05 11.01
CA GLU A 148 -10.72 -1.12 10.11
C GLU A 148 -9.29 -1.32 9.57
N LEU A 149 -8.64 -0.24 9.12
CA LEU A 149 -7.24 -0.28 8.68
C LEU A 149 -6.31 -0.74 9.80
N MET A 150 -6.45 -0.19 11.00
CA MET A 150 -5.61 -0.57 12.14
C MET A 150 -5.79 -2.04 12.51
N THR A 151 -7.04 -2.54 12.48
CA THR A 151 -7.33 -3.96 12.72
C THR A 151 -6.65 -4.87 11.68
N MET A 152 -6.64 -4.46 10.42
CA MET A 152 -5.95 -5.22 9.36
C MET A 152 -4.43 -5.19 9.52
N ILE A 153 -3.87 -4.05 9.94
CA ILE A 153 -2.45 -3.91 10.27
C ILE A 153 -2.06 -4.84 11.42
N ASP A 154 -2.83 -4.85 12.51
CA ASP A 154 -2.56 -5.70 13.67
C ASP A 154 -2.60 -7.19 13.27
N CYS A 155 -3.58 -7.61 12.47
CA CYS A 155 -3.66 -8.97 11.92
C CYS A 155 -2.43 -9.31 11.05
N LEU A 156 -1.97 -8.36 10.23
CA LEU A 156 -0.81 -8.56 9.36
C LEU A 156 0.50 -8.70 10.14
N VAL A 157 0.68 -7.88 11.17
CA VAL A 157 1.86 -7.94 12.05
C VAL A 157 1.89 -9.26 12.79
N GLU A 158 0.75 -9.72 13.30
CA GLU A 158 0.65 -11.02 13.99
C GLU A 158 0.92 -12.20 13.02
N THR A 159 0.40 -12.13 11.79
CA THR A 159 0.68 -13.14 10.75
C THR A 159 2.16 -13.21 10.41
N ASN A 160 2.88 -12.09 10.47
CA ASN A 160 4.31 -11.98 10.17
C ASN A 160 5.19 -12.04 11.44
N ARG A 161 4.71 -12.60 12.56
CA ARG A 161 5.43 -12.57 13.86
C ARG A 161 6.91 -13.00 13.79
N ASP A 162 7.24 -14.01 12.98
CA ASP A 162 8.62 -14.51 12.83
C ASP A 162 9.52 -13.59 11.96
N ALA A 163 8.90 -12.69 11.18
CA ALA A 163 9.55 -11.71 10.34
C ALA A 163 8.73 -10.40 10.33
N PRO A 164 8.67 -9.66 11.45
CA PRO A 164 7.64 -8.63 11.67
C PRO A 164 7.81 -7.36 10.83
N TYR A 165 8.92 -7.24 10.09
CA TYR A 165 9.25 -6.09 9.27
C TYR A 165 9.73 -6.54 7.90
N TYR A 166 9.38 -5.77 6.89
CA TYR A 166 9.99 -5.92 5.58
C TYR A 166 11.39 -5.30 5.57
N THR A 167 12.42 -6.07 5.21
CA THR A 167 13.82 -5.62 5.32
C THR A 167 14.49 -5.40 3.95
N GLU A 168 15.62 -4.68 3.94
CA GLU A 168 16.46 -4.54 2.75
C GLU A 168 16.91 -5.92 2.21
N GLU A 169 17.14 -6.88 3.09
CA GLU A 169 17.50 -8.24 2.69
C GLU A 169 16.39 -8.89 1.85
N MET A 170 15.13 -8.73 2.26
CA MET A 170 13.97 -9.21 1.51
C MET A 170 13.84 -8.53 0.14
N MET A 171 14.16 -7.24 0.07
CA MET A 171 14.25 -6.48 -1.19
C MET A 171 15.31 -7.05 -2.14
N SER A 172 16.46 -7.47 -1.60
CA SER A 172 17.60 -7.94 -2.37
C SER A 172 17.53 -9.42 -2.80
N PHE A 173 16.66 -10.21 -2.16
CA PHE A 173 16.62 -11.68 -2.26
C PHE A 173 16.45 -12.20 -3.70
N ASN A 174 15.80 -11.42 -4.58
CA ASN A 174 15.53 -11.83 -5.97
C ASN A 174 16.70 -11.62 -6.94
N LYS A 175 17.78 -10.91 -6.57
CA LYS A 175 18.93 -10.71 -7.49
C LYS A 175 19.95 -11.85 -7.46
N ARG A 176 19.83 -12.83 -6.55
CA ARG A 176 20.84 -13.89 -6.31
C ARG A 176 20.60 -15.22 -7.00
N ARG A 177 19.55 -15.39 -7.81
CA ARG A 177 19.31 -16.63 -8.57
C ARG A 177 19.21 -16.36 -10.07
N LYS A 178 20.35 -16.08 -10.68
CA LYS A 178 20.59 -16.49 -12.07
C LYS A 178 21.46 -17.74 -11.96
N PHE A 179 20.88 -18.90 -12.26
CA PHE A 179 21.65 -20.11 -12.54
C PHE A 179 22.37 -19.94 -13.88
#